data_AF-I1XMZ9-F1
#
_entry.id   AF-I1XMZ9-F1
#
_cell.length_a   1.000
_cell.length_b   1.000
_cell.length_c   1.000
_cell.angle_alpha   90.00
_cell.angle_beta   90.00
_cell.angle_gamma   90.00
#
_symmetry.space_group_name_H-M   'P 1'
#
loop_
_entity.id
_entity.type
_entity.pdbx_description
1 polymer ?
#
loop_
_entity_poly.entity_id
_entity_poly.type
_entity_poly.pdbx_seq_one_letter_code
_entity_poly.pdbx_strand_id
1 'polypeptide(L)' 'MSDTQSSASPLPCAPGFDSTLALQQKGYDFIRNRSQQMDTDMFETRLLLKPTICMVGREASEIFLR' A
#
# COMPACT_ATOMS: atom_id res chain seq x y z
N MET A 1 -9.49 -22.18 9.30
CA MET A 1 -9.39 -21.37 10.53
C MET A 1 -8.40 -20.27 10.24
N SER A 2 -8.90 -19.04 10.07
CA SER A 2 -8.26 -17.76 10.38
C SER A 2 -9.29 -16.71 10.04
N ASP A 3 -10.03 -16.32 11.06
CA ASP A 3 -11.13 -15.39 11.06
C ASP A 3 -10.71 -14.02 10.53
N THR A 4 -11.47 -13.49 9.58
CA THR A 4 -11.45 -12.08 9.16
C THR A 4 -12.08 -11.24 10.27
N GLN A 5 -11.34 -11.00 11.36
CA GLN A 5 -11.75 -10.05 12.38
C GLN A 5 -11.34 -8.63 11.95
N SER A 6 -12.23 -7.96 11.21
CA SER A 6 -12.14 -6.52 10.95
C SER A 6 -12.44 -5.75 12.23
N SER A 7 -11.41 -5.50 13.05
CA SER A 7 -11.31 -4.29 13.85
C SER A 7 -10.60 -3.26 12.97
N ALA A 8 -11.13 -2.04 12.84
CA ALA A 8 -10.53 -0.99 12.01
C ALA A 8 -9.21 -0.51 12.64
N SER A 9 -8.19 -1.34 12.54
CA SER A 9 -6.82 -1.02 12.91
C SER A 9 -6.31 0.01 11.92
N PRO A 10 -5.54 1.03 12.37
CA PRO A 10 -4.99 2.03 11.48
C PRO A 10 -4.16 1.37 10.39
N LEU A 11 -4.28 1.86 9.15
CA LEU A 11 -3.51 1.31 8.04
C LEU A 11 -2.01 1.42 8.34
N PRO A 12 -1.21 0.38 8.05
CA PRO A 12 0.23 0.48 8.13
C PRO A 12 0.72 1.64 7.28
N CYS A 13 1.54 2.52 7.87
CA CYS A 13 2.13 3.65 7.16
C CYS A 13 3.54 3.29 6.69
N ALA A 14 3.81 3.48 5.41
CA ALA A 14 5.11 3.24 4.82
C ALA A 14 6.16 4.17 5.46
N PRO A 15 7.34 3.65 5.84
CA PRO A 15 8.38 4.47 6.44
C PRO A 15 8.90 5.52 5.46
N GLY A 16 9.24 6.70 6.00
CA GLY A 16 9.72 7.87 5.26
C GLY A 16 8.65 8.97 5.16
N PHE A 17 9.09 10.21 4.91
CA PHE A 17 8.18 11.34 4.76
C PHE A 17 7.41 11.29 3.42
N ASP A 18 8.11 10.99 2.33
CA ASP A 18 7.55 10.92 0.99
C ASP A 18 8.25 9.83 0.17
N SER A 19 7.46 9.05 -0.56
CA SER A 19 7.92 7.89 -1.33
C SER A 19 8.06 8.15 -2.82
N THR A 20 7.91 9.39 -3.30
CA THR A 20 8.01 9.73 -4.73
C THR A 20 9.33 9.29 -5.34
N LEU A 21 10.44 9.52 -4.64
CA LEU A 21 11.77 9.11 -5.13
C LEU A 21 11.90 7.58 -5.15
N ALA A 22 11.35 6.89 -4.15
CA ALA A 22 11.36 5.43 -4.11
C ALA A 22 10.49 4.83 -5.23
N LEU A 23 9.34 5.45 -5.52
CA LEU A 23 8.49 5.10 -6.65
C LEU A 23 9.21 5.33 -7.99
N GLN A 24 9.87 6.49 -8.16
CA GLN A 24 10.61 6.80 -9.37
C GLN A 24 11.77 5.82 -9.62
N GLN A 25 12.48 5.42 -8.55
CA GLN A 25 13.62 4.49 -8.64
C GLN A 25 13.18 3.05 -8.92
N LYS A 26 12.07 2.59 -8.33
CA LYS A 26 11.62 1.19 -8.43
C LYS A 26 10.53 0.95 -9.48
N GLY A 27 9.92 2.01 -10.01
CA GLY A 27 8.83 1.93 -10.98
C GLY A 27 7.67 1.06 -10.47
N TYR A 28 7.17 0.18 -11.32
CA TYR A 28 6.04 -0.72 -11.02
C TYR A 28 6.31 -1.67 -9.84
N ASP A 29 7.57 -1.97 -9.53
CA ASP A 29 7.92 -2.86 -8.42
C ASP A 29 7.81 -2.18 -7.05
N PHE A 30 7.65 -0.86 -7.00
CA PHE A 30 7.56 -0.11 -5.74
C PHE A 30 6.47 -0.66 -4.81
N ILE A 31 5.24 -0.77 -5.33
CA ILE A 31 4.07 -1.15 -4.53
C ILE A 31 4.18 -2.60 -4.05
N ARG A 32 4.54 -3.52 -4.95
CA ARG A 32 4.71 -4.96 -4.64
C ARG A 32 5.80 -5.17 -3.58
N ASN A 33 6.96 -4.54 -3.77
CA ASN A 33 8.07 -4.67 -2.82
C ASN A 33 7.70 -4.12 -1.44
N ARG A 34 6.93 -3.03 -1.37
CA ARG A 34 6.53 -2.44 -0.10
C ARG A 34 5.48 -3.27 0.64
N SER A 35 4.50 -3.79 -0.08
CA SER A 35 3.54 -4.74 0.46
C SER A 35 4.24 -5.95 1.09
N GLN A 36 5.21 -6.56 0.38
CA GLN A 36 5.99 -7.69 0.89
C GLN A 36 6.87 -7.34 2.11
N GLN A 37 7.50 -6.16 2.11
CA GLN A 37 8.33 -5.70 3.23
C GLN A 37 7.53 -5.44 4.51
N MET A 38 6.27 -5.05 4.36
CA MET A 38 5.37 -4.67 5.47
C MET A 38 4.39 -5.79 5.83
N ASP A 39 4.47 -6.95 5.16
CA ASP A 39 3.57 -8.10 5.32
C ASP A 39 2.08 -7.68 5.30
N THR A 40 1.71 -6.84 4.33
CA THR A 40 0.35 -6.30 4.18
C THR A 40 -0.01 -6.11 2.71
N ASP A 41 -1.28 -6.33 2.38
CA ASP A 41 -1.82 -6.07 1.03
C ASP A 41 -2.25 -4.61 0.83
N MET A 42 -2.28 -3.80 1.90
CA MET A 42 -2.65 -2.38 1.85
C MET A 42 -1.85 -1.54 2.84
N PHE A 43 -1.40 -0.37 2.42
CA PHE A 43 -0.64 0.58 3.23
C PHE A 43 -0.85 2.03 2.79
N GLU A 44 -0.59 2.98 3.68
CA GLU A 44 -0.59 4.42 3.37
C GLU A 44 0.84 4.92 3.13
N THR A 45 1.02 5.85 2.19
CA THR A 45 2.27 6.59 2.00
C THR A 45 1.98 7.99 1.48
N ARG A 46 3.03 8.80 1.22
CA ARG A 46 2.91 10.04 0.46
C ARG A 46 3.56 9.88 -0.90
N LEU A 47 2.82 10.27 -1.94
CA LEU A 47 3.33 10.40 -3.31
C LEU A 47 3.02 11.81 -3.78
N LEU A 48 4.03 12.49 -4.32
CA LEU A 48 3.96 13.89 -4.71
C LEU A 48 3.40 14.78 -3.58
N LEU A 49 3.86 14.53 -2.34
CA LEU A 49 3.43 15.17 -1.09
C LEU A 49 1.96 14.96 -0.72
N LYS A 50 1.26 14.05 -1.39
CA LYS A 50 -0.14 13.74 -1.12
C LYS A 50 -0.28 12.40 -0.40
N PRO A 51 -1.06 12.32 0.70
CA PRO A 51 -1.47 11.06 1.28
C PRO A 51 -2.09 10.16 0.21
N THR A 52 -1.60 8.94 0.09
CA THR A 52 -1.99 7.97 -0.93
C THR A 52 -2.08 6.59 -0.30
N ILE A 53 -3.21 5.93 -0.50
CA ILE A 53 -3.41 4.53 -0.13
C ILE A 53 -2.95 3.67 -1.31
N CYS A 54 -2.05 2.73 -1.05
CA CYS A 54 -1.59 1.75 -2.00
C CYS A 54 -2.13 0.37 -1.60
N MET A 55 -2.62 -0.38 -2.57
CA MET A 55 -3.22 -1.70 -2.38
C MET A 55 -2.83 -2.63 -3.53
N VAL A 56 -2.67 -3.92 -3.22
CA VAL A 56 -2.33 -4.97 -4.19
C VAL A 56 -3.33 -6.11 -4.14
N GLY A 57 -3.43 -6.87 -5.23
CA GLY A 57 -4.29 -8.06 -5.30
C GLY A 57 -5.54 -7.87 -6.16
N ARG A 58 -6.30 -8.96 -6.31
CA ARG A 58 -7.51 -9.01 -7.13
C ARG A 58 -8.60 -8.07 -6.57
N GLU A 59 -8.84 -8.15 -5.27
CA GLU A 59 -9.88 -7.35 -4.60
C GLU A 59 -9.64 -5.84 -4.76
N ALA A 60 -8.38 -5.41 -4.64
CA ALA A 60 -7.98 -4.02 -4.89
C ALA A 60 -8.28 -3.56 -6.33
N SER A 61 -8.10 -4.46 -7.31
CA SER A 61 -8.36 -4.16 -8.73
C SER A 61 -9.86 -3.99 -9.00
N GLU A 62 -10.70 -4.79 -8.34
CA GLU A 62 -12.16 -4.69 -8.45
C GLU A 62 -12.69 -3.36 -7.90
N ILE A 63 -12.07 -2.83 -6.83
CA ILE A 63 -12.41 -1.53 -6.26
C ILE A 63 -11.99 -0.39 -7.19
N PHE A 64 -10.79 -0.47 -7.78
CA PHE A 64 -10.24 0.61 -8.62
C PHE A 64 -10.92 0.72 -10.00
N LEU A 65 -11.37 -0.40 -10.57
CA LEU A 65 -11.96 -0.46 -11.93
C LEU A 65 -13.48 -0.30 -11.95
N ARG A 66 -14.10 -0.03 -10.80
CA ARG A 66 -15.53 0.27 -10.69
C ARG A 66 -15.80 1.76 -10.88
#